data_AF-A0A067JRM6-F1
#
_entry.id   AF-A0A067JRM6-F1
#
_cell.length_a   1.000
_cell.length_b   1.000
_cell.length_c   1.000
_cell.angle_alpha   90.00
_cell.angle_beta   90.00
_cell.angle_gamma   90.00
#
_symmetry.space_group_name_H-M   'P 1'
#
loop_
_entity.id
_entity.type
_entity.pdbx_description
1 polymer ?
#
loop_
_entity_poly.entity_id
_entity_poly.type
_entity_poly.pdbx_seq_one_letter_code
_entity_poly.pdbx_strand_id
1 'polypeptide(L)'
;MRFLQALTIDSSSSVKVRGLTIQNSQQMNFVISRSASVRVSQVLVSAPEDSPNTDGIHITGSTNVVLQDCKIGTGDDCISIVNGSSAIKMKNIYCGPGHGVSIGSLGKDNSTGIVTKVVLDTAFLKETTNGLRIKTWQGGNGYVRGIRFENVRMDDVANPIIIDQFYCDSPKTCQNQTSAVKISEIMYRNVTGTTKSAEAMKFACSDTVPCSNIVLSNINLEKKDGTAETYCNSAQGFGYGIVHPAADCLSSHDKDFSMVDQTEIAQDYVTDETEIAELAESSSEAIVHTEL
;
A
#
# COMPACT_ATOMS: atom_id res chain seq x y z
N MET A 1 -35.38 13.80 5.09
CA MET A 1 -34.22 12.95 4.74
C MET A 1 -33.29 13.82 3.89
N ARG A 2 -32.15 14.26 4.43
CA ARG A 2 -31.16 15.01 3.64
C ARG A 2 -30.24 13.98 2.99
N PHE A 3 -30.31 13.83 1.68
CA PHE A 3 -29.35 13.02 0.93
C PHE A 3 -28.10 13.88 0.73
N LEU A 4 -27.06 13.61 1.52
CA LEU A 4 -25.80 14.34 1.46
C LEU A 4 -24.89 13.83 0.32
N GLN A 5 -25.06 12.57 -0.07
CA GLN A 5 -24.38 11.95 -1.22
C GLN A 5 -25.26 12.03 -2.47
N ALA A 6 -24.64 12.17 -3.64
CA ALA A 6 -25.38 12.27 -4.91
C ALA A 6 -25.83 10.89 -5.44
N LEU A 7 -24.97 9.87 -5.37
CA LEU A 7 -25.31 8.51 -5.77
C LEU A 7 -24.73 7.48 -4.80
N THR A 8 -25.57 6.54 -4.36
CA THR A 8 -25.14 5.41 -3.53
C THR A 8 -25.65 4.11 -4.13
N ILE A 9 -24.73 3.17 -4.40
CA ILE A 9 -25.02 1.76 -4.63
C ILE A 9 -24.79 1.05 -3.30
N ASP A 10 -25.86 0.53 -2.69
CA ASP A 10 -25.76 -0.16 -1.40
C ASP A 10 -26.29 -1.58 -1.47
N SER A 11 -25.63 -2.51 -0.76
CA SER A 11 -26.11 -3.88 -0.53
C SER A 11 -26.54 -4.59 -1.82
N SER A 12 -25.79 -4.37 -2.92
CA SER A 12 -26.17 -4.75 -4.28
C SER A 12 -25.13 -5.66 -4.92
N SER A 13 -25.54 -6.40 -5.96
CA SER A 13 -24.60 -7.19 -6.75
C SER A 13 -24.82 -7.06 -8.25
N SER A 14 -23.75 -7.25 -9.03
CA SER A 14 -23.81 -7.25 -10.50
C SER A 14 -24.32 -5.93 -11.10
N VAL A 15 -23.90 -4.81 -10.51
CA VAL A 15 -24.31 -3.46 -10.95
C VAL A 15 -23.33 -2.94 -12.01
N LYS A 16 -23.86 -2.33 -13.06
CA LYS A 16 -23.07 -1.61 -14.07
C LYS A 16 -23.51 -0.16 -14.14
N VAL A 17 -22.55 0.75 -13.98
CA VAL A 17 -22.72 2.19 -14.13
C VAL A 17 -21.83 2.66 -15.28
N ARG A 18 -22.39 3.43 -16.21
CA ARG A 18 -21.65 3.94 -17.35
C ARG A 18 -22.08 5.35 -17.73
N GLY A 19 -21.11 6.22 -18.04
CA GLY A 19 -21.38 7.50 -18.69
C GLY A 19 -22.06 8.55 -17.81
N LEU A 20 -22.10 8.35 -16.49
CA LEU A 20 -22.71 9.32 -15.58
C LEU A 20 -21.78 10.51 -15.35
N THR A 21 -22.38 11.70 -15.26
CA THR A 21 -21.73 12.91 -14.76
C THR A 21 -22.36 13.28 -13.43
N ILE A 22 -21.55 13.40 -12.38
CA ILE A 22 -21.97 13.76 -11.02
C ILE A 22 -21.27 15.05 -10.64
N GLN A 23 -22.02 16.08 -10.23
CA GLN A 23 -21.47 17.39 -9.96
C GLN A 23 -21.96 17.96 -8.63
N ASN A 24 -21.05 18.56 -7.87
CA ASN A 24 -21.33 19.40 -6.70
C ASN A 24 -22.22 18.71 -5.65
N SER A 25 -21.92 17.44 -5.33
CA SER A 25 -22.53 16.79 -4.17
C SER A 25 -22.17 17.53 -2.87
N GLN A 26 -23.06 17.50 -1.88
CA GLN A 26 -22.82 18.16 -0.58
C GLN A 26 -21.75 17.42 0.26
N GLN A 27 -21.51 16.15 -0.05
CA GLN A 27 -20.44 15.30 0.52
C GLN A 27 -19.90 14.39 -0.60
N MET A 28 -19.61 13.12 -0.28
CA MET A 28 -19.15 12.10 -1.23
C MET A 28 -20.10 11.99 -2.42
N ASN A 29 -19.54 12.06 -3.63
CA ASN A 29 -20.31 12.10 -4.87
C ASN A 29 -20.90 10.73 -5.23
N PHE A 30 -20.07 9.68 -5.21
CA PHE A 30 -20.48 8.33 -5.58
C PHE A 30 -19.99 7.30 -4.56
N VAL A 31 -20.92 6.70 -3.82
CA VAL A 31 -20.64 5.66 -2.82
C VAL A 31 -20.99 4.27 -3.37
N ILE A 32 -20.06 3.33 -3.20
CA ILE A 32 -20.25 1.89 -3.41
C ILE A 32 -20.08 1.22 -2.04
N SER A 33 -21.18 0.76 -1.46
CA SER A 33 -21.25 0.23 -0.11
C SER A 33 -21.78 -1.20 -0.10
N ARG A 34 -21.14 -2.08 0.68
CA ARG A 34 -21.61 -3.46 0.94
C ARG A 34 -22.01 -4.24 -0.32
N SER A 35 -21.28 -4.01 -1.41
CA SER A 35 -21.69 -4.47 -2.74
C SER A 35 -20.66 -5.41 -3.36
N ALA A 36 -21.11 -6.23 -4.32
CA ALA A 36 -20.26 -7.20 -5.01
C ALA A 36 -20.37 -7.06 -6.53
N SER A 37 -19.27 -7.21 -7.26
CA SER A 37 -19.28 -7.24 -8.73
C SER A 37 -19.86 -5.96 -9.35
N VAL A 38 -19.38 -4.80 -8.90
CA VAL A 38 -19.79 -3.49 -9.42
C VAL A 38 -18.81 -3.02 -10.50
N ARG A 39 -19.33 -2.56 -11.64
CA ARG A 39 -18.53 -2.09 -12.78
C ARG A 39 -18.90 -0.65 -13.10
N VAL A 40 -17.97 0.27 -12.89
CA VAL A 40 -18.12 1.69 -13.17
C VAL A 40 -17.20 2.06 -14.32
N SER A 41 -17.75 2.71 -15.34
CA SER A 41 -16.96 3.12 -16.52
C SER A 41 -17.36 4.48 -17.06
N GLN A 42 -16.41 5.27 -17.57
CA GLN A 42 -16.70 6.54 -18.24
C GLN A 42 -17.48 7.51 -17.34
N VAL A 43 -17.21 7.50 -16.03
CA VAL A 43 -17.86 8.39 -15.08
C VAL A 43 -17.02 9.67 -14.91
N LEU A 44 -17.71 10.81 -14.94
CA LEU A 44 -17.15 12.11 -14.62
C LEU A 44 -17.68 12.55 -13.25
N VAL A 45 -16.77 12.93 -12.36
CA VAL A 45 -17.13 13.54 -11.06
C VAL A 45 -16.42 14.88 -10.94
N SER A 46 -17.18 15.93 -10.57
CA SER A 46 -16.64 17.27 -10.34
C SER A 46 -17.21 17.93 -9.08
N ALA A 47 -16.36 18.43 -8.21
CA ALA A 47 -16.71 19.36 -7.12
C ALA A 47 -15.60 20.42 -6.99
N PRO A 48 -15.87 21.59 -6.39
CA PRO A 48 -14.83 22.61 -6.13
C PRO A 48 -13.70 22.04 -5.27
N GLU A 49 -12.46 22.48 -5.54
CA GLU A 49 -11.25 22.01 -4.84
C GLU A 49 -11.25 22.33 -3.34
N ASP A 50 -11.93 23.38 -2.93
CA ASP A 50 -12.06 23.81 -1.54
C ASP A 50 -13.27 23.19 -0.82
N SER A 51 -14.03 22.30 -1.49
CA SER A 51 -15.22 21.66 -0.92
C SER A 51 -14.85 20.44 -0.07
N PRO A 52 -14.97 20.51 1.27
CA PRO A 52 -14.52 19.44 2.16
C PRO A 52 -15.37 18.19 2.00
N ASN A 53 -14.76 17.01 2.16
CA ASN A 53 -15.43 15.70 2.21
C ASN A 53 -16.25 15.37 0.94
N THR A 54 -15.82 15.90 -0.21
CA THR A 54 -16.46 15.67 -1.52
C THR A 54 -15.81 14.52 -2.29
N ASP A 55 -15.50 13.41 -1.63
CA ASP A 55 -14.85 12.25 -2.29
C ASP A 55 -15.53 11.91 -3.62
N GLY A 56 -14.71 11.57 -4.63
CA GLY A 56 -15.21 11.24 -5.95
C GLY A 56 -15.97 9.91 -5.97
N ILE A 57 -15.22 8.82 -5.84
CA ILE A 57 -15.77 7.46 -5.70
C ILE A 57 -15.28 6.84 -4.39
N HIS A 58 -16.21 6.66 -3.46
CA HIS A 58 -15.97 6.05 -2.15
C HIS A 58 -16.39 4.57 -2.17
N ILE A 59 -15.49 3.66 -1.79
CA ILE A 59 -15.71 2.21 -1.78
C ILE A 59 -15.55 1.68 -0.35
N THR A 60 -16.60 1.07 0.18
CA THR A 60 -16.63 0.50 1.53
C THR A 60 -17.32 -0.86 1.58
N GLY A 61 -16.76 -1.80 2.34
CA GLY A 61 -17.34 -3.14 2.54
C GLY A 61 -17.63 -3.90 1.24
N SER A 62 -16.91 -3.62 0.16
CA SER A 62 -17.29 -4.07 -1.19
C SER A 62 -16.22 -4.93 -1.85
N THR A 63 -16.63 -5.89 -2.68
CA THR A 63 -15.72 -6.82 -3.35
C THR A 63 -15.90 -6.85 -4.86
N ASN A 64 -14.82 -7.11 -5.60
CA ASN A 64 -14.85 -7.24 -7.07
C ASN A 64 -15.41 -5.97 -7.75
N VAL A 65 -14.91 -4.80 -7.34
CA VAL A 65 -15.26 -3.51 -7.95
C VAL A 65 -14.25 -3.18 -9.04
N VAL A 66 -14.72 -2.76 -10.21
CA VAL A 66 -13.87 -2.25 -11.30
C VAL A 66 -14.25 -0.82 -11.63
N LEU A 67 -13.28 0.08 -11.61
CA LEU A 67 -13.38 1.46 -12.08
C LEU A 67 -12.53 1.60 -13.34
N GLN A 68 -13.12 2.11 -14.43
CA GLN A 68 -12.40 2.23 -15.71
C GLN A 68 -12.73 3.54 -16.43
N ASP A 69 -11.71 4.21 -16.99
CA ASP A 69 -11.89 5.39 -17.83
C ASP A 69 -12.66 6.52 -17.09
N CYS A 70 -12.35 6.74 -15.81
CA CYS A 70 -13.03 7.75 -14.99
C CYS A 70 -12.20 9.04 -14.91
N LYS A 71 -12.88 10.19 -14.87
CA LYS A 71 -12.28 11.49 -14.63
C LYS A 71 -12.89 12.11 -13.37
N ILE A 72 -12.06 12.43 -12.40
CA ILE A 72 -12.50 12.86 -11.08
C ILE A 72 -11.70 14.10 -10.67
N GLY A 73 -12.40 15.16 -10.28
CA GLY A 73 -11.80 16.33 -9.63
C GLY A 73 -12.71 16.81 -8.51
N THR A 74 -12.20 16.91 -7.29
CA THR A 74 -13.00 17.20 -6.09
C THR A 74 -12.17 17.96 -5.06
N GLY A 75 -12.74 18.27 -3.90
CA GLY A 75 -12.00 18.83 -2.76
C GLY A 75 -11.54 17.79 -1.74
N ASP A 76 -11.70 16.49 -2.04
CA ASP A 76 -11.21 15.40 -1.19
C ASP A 76 -10.68 14.23 -2.05
N ASP A 77 -10.64 13.00 -1.54
CA ASP A 77 -10.12 11.84 -2.26
C ASP A 77 -10.83 11.66 -3.61
N CYS A 78 -10.07 11.52 -4.71
CA CYS A 78 -10.66 11.13 -5.99
C CYS A 78 -11.30 9.75 -5.87
N ILE A 79 -10.57 8.83 -5.26
CA ILE A 79 -11.04 7.48 -4.95
C ILE A 79 -10.59 7.15 -3.53
N SER A 80 -11.53 6.79 -2.67
CA SER A 80 -11.25 6.31 -1.31
C SER A 80 -11.71 4.85 -1.17
N ILE A 81 -10.81 3.98 -0.73
CA ILE A 81 -11.06 2.54 -0.51
C ILE A 81 -10.89 2.25 0.98
N VAL A 82 -12.00 1.98 1.65
CA VAL A 82 -12.02 1.82 3.11
C VAL A 82 -12.38 0.39 3.52
N ASN A 83 -12.56 0.19 4.83
CA ASN A 83 -12.66 -1.10 5.50
C ASN A 83 -13.60 -2.10 4.82
N GLY A 84 -13.22 -3.38 4.86
CA GLY A 84 -13.99 -4.49 4.33
C GLY A 84 -13.95 -4.60 2.81
N SER A 85 -13.08 -3.84 2.13
CA SER A 85 -13.01 -3.81 0.67
C SER A 85 -11.93 -4.75 0.12
N SER A 86 -12.23 -5.45 -0.97
CA SER A 86 -11.28 -6.37 -1.59
C SER A 86 -11.43 -6.53 -3.10
N ALA A 87 -10.37 -6.95 -3.80
CA ALA A 87 -10.42 -7.19 -5.25
C ALA A 87 -10.91 -5.97 -6.03
N ILE A 88 -10.31 -4.81 -5.77
CA ILE A 88 -10.62 -3.54 -6.42
C ILE A 88 -9.64 -3.33 -7.57
N LYS A 89 -10.16 -3.10 -8.77
CA LYS A 89 -9.33 -2.82 -9.96
C LYS A 89 -9.69 -1.45 -10.51
N MET A 90 -8.67 -0.64 -10.76
CA MET A 90 -8.82 0.70 -11.32
C MET A 90 -7.93 0.79 -12.56
N LYS A 91 -8.47 1.31 -13.66
CA LYS A 91 -7.71 1.50 -14.89
C LYS A 91 -8.08 2.77 -15.64
N ASN A 92 -7.07 3.45 -16.19
CA ASN A 92 -7.22 4.71 -16.92
C ASN A 92 -7.96 5.77 -16.07
N ILE A 93 -7.38 6.15 -14.94
CA ILE A 93 -7.98 7.14 -14.03
C ILE A 93 -7.33 8.50 -14.22
N TYR A 94 -8.13 9.53 -14.47
CA TYR A 94 -7.71 10.92 -14.30
C TYR A 94 -8.20 11.41 -12.93
N CYS A 95 -7.29 11.97 -12.13
CA CYS A 95 -7.60 12.49 -10.81
C CYS A 95 -6.93 13.85 -10.61
N GLY A 96 -7.73 14.89 -10.33
CA GLY A 96 -7.19 16.23 -10.10
C GLY A 96 -8.15 17.36 -10.43
N PRO A 97 -8.28 18.39 -9.56
CA PRO A 97 -7.68 18.50 -8.21
C PRO A 97 -8.31 17.53 -7.19
N GLY A 98 -7.79 17.48 -5.96
CA GLY A 98 -8.31 16.64 -4.86
C GLY A 98 -7.21 16.00 -4.02
N HIS A 99 -7.54 14.97 -3.23
CA HIS A 99 -6.61 14.29 -2.32
C HIS A 99 -5.95 13.02 -2.88
N GLY A 100 -6.15 12.72 -4.17
CA GLY A 100 -5.52 11.56 -4.82
C GLY A 100 -6.31 10.27 -4.69
N VAL A 101 -5.61 9.14 -4.82
CA VAL A 101 -6.16 7.78 -4.62
C VAL A 101 -5.72 7.29 -3.26
N SER A 102 -6.69 7.07 -2.37
CA SER A 102 -6.44 6.73 -0.97
C SER A 102 -6.99 5.38 -0.58
N ILE A 103 -6.19 4.60 0.13
CA ILE A 103 -6.64 3.47 0.95
C ILE A 103 -6.76 3.96 2.40
N GLY A 104 -7.98 3.88 2.94
CA GLY A 104 -8.34 4.37 4.26
C GLY A 104 -9.08 5.71 4.27
N SER A 105 -9.27 6.33 5.44
CA SER A 105 -8.63 5.95 6.70
C SER A 105 -9.14 4.61 7.27
N LEU A 106 -8.24 3.87 7.93
CA LEU A 106 -8.54 2.56 8.53
C LEU A 106 -8.15 2.53 10.00
N GLY A 107 -8.89 1.76 10.81
CA GLY A 107 -8.51 1.50 12.20
C GLY A 107 -8.87 2.60 13.20
N LYS A 108 -9.71 3.56 12.81
CA LYS A 108 -10.23 4.60 13.72
C LYS A 108 -10.90 3.96 14.94
N ASP A 109 -10.76 4.57 16.11
CA ASP A 109 -11.38 4.10 17.36
C ASP A 109 -11.05 2.63 17.68
N ASN A 110 -9.79 2.24 17.44
CA ASN A 110 -9.25 0.89 17.64
C ASN A 110 -9.97 -0.21 16.84
N SER A 111 -10.71 0.19 15.80
CA SER A 111 -11.43 -0.74 14.93
C SER A 111 -10.50 -1.61 14.08
N THR A 112 -11.06 -2.69 13.55
CA THR A 112 -10.37 -3.53 12.56
C THR A 112 -10.55 -2.95 11.17
N GLY A 113 -9.43 -2.63 10.49
CA GLY A 113 -9.36 -2.21 9.10
C GLY A 113 -8.77 -3.30 8.21
N ILE A 114 -9.53 -3.77 7.23
CA ILE A 114 -9.08 -4.79 6.27
C ILE A 114 -9.31 -4.28 4.84
N VAL A 115 -8.23 -4.19 4.05
CA VAL A 115 -8.28 -3.92 2.61
C VAL A 115 -7.28 -4.85 1.90
N THR A 116 -7.71 -5.53 0.83
CA THR A 116 -6.81 -6.42 0.09
C THR A 116 -7.00 -6.41 -1.42
N LYS A 117 -5.95 -6.82 -2.15
CA LYS A 117 -6.02 -7.08 -3.60
C LYS A 117 -6.52 -5.85 -4.36
N VAL A 118 -5.86 -4.71 -4.16
CA VAL A 118 -6.15 -3.46 -4.88
C VAL A 118 -5.13 -3.27 -5.98
N VAL A 119 -5.59 -3.01 -7.18
CA VAL A 119 -4.74 -2.73 -8.34
C VAL A 119 -5.19 -1.43 -8.98
N LEU A 120 -4.28 -0.47 -9.11
CA LEU A 120 -4.41 0.69 -10.00
C LEU A 120 -3.41 0.51 -11.13
N ASP A 121 -3.90 0.42 -12.37
CA ASP A 121 -3.06 0.37 -13.58
C ASP A 121 -3.40 1.54 -14.49
N THR A 122 -2.44 2.41 -14.77
CA THR A 122 -2.62 3.58 -15.62
C THR A 122 -3.46 4.67 -14.95
N ALA A 123 -2.78 5.67 -14.41
CA ALA A 123 -3.42 6.86 -13.85
C ALA A 123 -2.63 8.13 -14.16
N PHE A 124 -3.35 9.24 -14.31
CA PHE A 124 -2.76 10.57 -14.35
C PHE A 124 -3.32 11.40 -13.19
N LEU A 125 -2.44 11.81 -12.28
CA LEU A 125 -2.79 12.63 -11.13
C LEU A 125 -2.21 14.02 -11.32
N LYS A 126 -3.06 15.04 -11.23
CA LYS A 126 -2.66 16.42 -11.46
C LYS A 126 -3.14 17.33 -10.33
N GLU A 127 -2.24 18.14 -9.80
CA GLU A 127 -2.56 19.18 -8.81
C GLU A 127 -3.32 18.64 -7.58
N THR A 128 -3.07 17.37 -7.21
CA THR A 128 -3.65 16.76 -6.01
C THR A 128 -2.76 16.95 -4.79
N THR A 129 -3.34 16.94 -3.59
CA THR A 129 -2.56 17.02 -2.33
C THR A 129 -1.79 15.73 -2.03
N ASN A 130 -2.25 14.59 -2.54
CA ASN A 130 -1.51 13.33 -2.49
C ASN A 130 -1.64 12.58 -3.81
N GLY A 131 -0.71 11.68 -4.10
CA GLY A 131 -0.79 10.78 -5.23
C GLY A 131 -1.45 9.46 -4.83
N LEU A 132 -0.61 8.53 -4.38
CA LEU A 132 -0.95 7.17 -3.98
C LEU A 132 -0.79 7.07 -2.46
N ARG A 133 -1.91 7.08 -1.74
CA ARG A 133 -1.93 7.22 -0.28
C ARG A 133 -2.48 5.98 0.42
N ILE A 134 -1.83 5.55 1.49
CA ILE A 134 -2.39 4.62 2.48
C ILE A 134 -2.37 5.32 3.84
N LYS A 135 -3.54 5.50 4.47
CA LYS A 135 -3.70 6.21 5.75
C LYS A 135 -4.40 5.33 6.78
N THR A 136 -3.78 5.14 7.95
CA THR A 136 -4.36 4.35 9.05
C THR A 136 -4.18 5.07 10.38
N TRP A 137 -5.16 4.94 11.27
CA TRP A 137 -5.10 5.49 12.62
C TRP A 137 -4.24 4.61 13.53
N GLN A 138 -3.49 5.25 14.43
CA GLN A 138 -2.90 4.55 15.57
C GLN A 138 -4.01 3.93 16.44
N GLY A 139 -3.73 2.78 17.04
CA GLY A 139 -4.69 2.01 17.82
C GLY A 139 -5.43 0.95 16.99
N GLY A 140 -5.46 1.11 15.67
CA GLY A 140 -6.16 0.22 14.73
C GLY A 140 -5.64 -1.21 14.70
N ASN A 141 -6.48 -2.12 14.19
CA ASN A 141 -6.19 -3.54 14.03
C ASN A 141 -6.44 -4.00 12.58
N GLY A 142 -6.05 -5.23 12.21
CA GLY A 142 -6.29 -5.78 10.88
C GLY A 142 -5.11 -5.60 9.93
N TYR A 143 -5.37 -5.50 8.63
CA TYR A 143 -4.30 -5.44 7.63
C TYR A 143 -4.69 -4.79 6.29
N VAL A 144 -3.70 -4.16 5.66
CA VAL A 144 -3.69 -3.77 4.24
C VAL A 144 -2.63 -4.58 3.53
N ARG A 145 -3.01 -5.37 2.52
CA ARG A 145 -2.03 -6.18 1.75
C ARG A 145 -2.40 -6.49 0.32
N GLY A 146 -1.38 -6.79 -0.48
CA GLY A 146 -1.54 -7.11 -1.90
C GLY A 146 -2.03 -5.90 -2.68
N ILE A 147 -1.33 -4.78 -2.52
CA ILE A 147 -1.66 -3.51 -3.18
C ILE A 147 -0.65 -3.26 -4.27
N ARG A 148 -1.12 -2.91 -5.47
CA ARG A 148 -0.26 -2.62 -6.61
C ARG A 148 -0.71 -1.35 -7.30
N PHE A 149 0.15 -0.34 -7.30
CA PHE A 149 -0.01 0.87 -8.08
C PHE A 149 1.00 0.83 -9.23
N GLU A 150 0.52 0.89 -10.47
CA GLU A 150 1.36 0.77 -11.64
C GLU A 150 1.01 1.76 -12.76
N ASN A 151 2.04 2.20 -13.47
CA ASN A 151 1.93 3.10 -14.63
C ASN A 151 1.24 4.42 -14.26
N VAL A 152 1.79 5.13 -13.27
CA VAL A 152 1.20 6.36 -12.75
C VAL A 152 2.06 7.55 -13.16
N ARG A 153 1.43 8.54 -13.78
CA ARG A 153 2.04 9.84 -14.08
C ARG A 153 1.48 10.90 -13.15
N MET A 154 2.35 11.73 -12.59
CA MET A 154 1.99 12.82 -11.68
C MET A 154 2.45 14.17 -12.24
N ASP A 155 1.63 15.21 -12.03
CA ASP A 155 1.93 16.59 -12.42
C ASP A 155 1.55 17.52 -11.27
N ASP A 156 2.55 18.11 -10.64
CA ASP A 156 2.38 19.10 -9.57
C ASP A 156 1.56 18.55 -8.38
N VAL A 157 1.80 17.27 -8.03
CA VAL A 157 1.19 16.57 -6.89
C VAL A 157 1.95 16.90 -5.60
N ALA A 158 1.27 17.22 -4.51
CA ALA A 158 1.98 17.64 -3.31
C ALA A 158 2.70 16.51 -2.58
N ASN A 159 2.08 15.34 -2.39
CA ASN A 159 2.71 14.16 -1.76
C ASN A 159 2.52 12.91 -2.64
N PRO A 160 3.42 12.62 -3.60
CA PRO A 160 3.25 11.58 -4.61
C PRO A 160 2.99 10.18 -4.07
N ILE A 161 3.84 9.65 -3.19
CA ILE A 161 3.70 8.31 -2.59
C ILE A 161 3.74 8.48 -1.08
N ILE A 162 2.68 8.04 -0.40
CA ILE A 162 2.60 8.18 1.05
C ILE A 162 1.95 6.96 1.72
N ILE A 163 2.61 6.45 2.74
CA ILE A 163 2.04 5.57 3.76
C ILE A 163 2.14 6.29 5.09
N ASP A 164 1.02 6.49 5.76
CA ASP A 164 0.91 7.18 7.03
C ASP A 164 0.08 6.36 8.02
N GLN A 165 0.77 5.65 8.93
CA GLN A 165 0.14 4.94 10.05
C GLN A 165 -0.10 5.84 11.29
N PHE A 166 0.23 7.13 11.19
CA PHE A 166 0.02 8.15 12.23
C PHE A 166 -1.11 9.12 11.85
N TYR A 167 -1.97 8.73 10.90
CA TYR A 167 -3.04 9.57 10.41
C TYR A 167 -3.95 10.03 11.56
N CYS A 168 -4.14 11.34 11.64
CA CYS A 168 -4.93 11.98 12.68
C CYS A 168 -5.74 13.14 12.11
N ASP A 169 -7.00 12.87 11.79
CA ASP A 169 -7.97 13.88 11.35
C ASP A 169 -8.79 14.37 12.54
N SER A 170 -8.10 15.06 13.45
CA SER A 170 -8.66 15.60 14.68
C SER A 170 -8.02 16.95 15.01
N PRO A 171 -8.79 17.94 15.49
CA PRO A 171 -8.24 19.21 15.94
C PRO A 171 -7.35 19.07 17.18
N LYS A 172 -7.47 17.96 17.91
CA LYS A 172 -6.57 17.58 19.00
C LYS A 172 -5.58 16.54 18.50
N THR A 173 -4.33 16.66 18.94
CA THR A 173 -3.29 15.65 18.71
C THR A 173 -3.77 14.28 19.16
N CYS A 174 -3.75 13.31 18.24
CA CYS A 174 -4.04 11.93 18.56
C CYS A 174 -2.98 11.40 19.52
N GLN A 175 -3.42 10.63 20.52
CA GLN A 175 -2.50 10.01 21.44
C GLN A 175 -1.76 8.88 20.74
N ASN A 176 -0.48 8.73 21.06
CA ASN A 176 0.28 7.59 20.59
C ASN A 176 -0.35 6.30 21.13
N GLN A 177 -0.55 5.33 20.23
CA GLN A 177 -1.01 3.99 20.57
C GLN A 177 -0.09 2.96 19.90
N THR A 178 0.00 1.79 20.53
CA THR A 178 0.96 0.74 20.14
C THR A 178 0.40 -0.29 19.15
N SER A 179 -0.92 -0.39 18.99
CA SER A 179 -1.50 -1.17 17.90
C SER A 179 -1.59 -0.32 16.63
N ALA A 180 -1.48 -0.97 15.47
CA ALA A 180 -1.73 -0.36 14.18
C ALA A 180 -2.19 -1.43 13.17
N VAL A 181 -2.85 -0.98 12.10
CA VAL A 181 -3.23 -1.85 10.98
C VAL A 181 -1.95 -2.33 10.28
N LYS A 182 -1.73 -3.64 10.16
CA LYS A 182 -0.51 -4.16 9.51
C LYS A 182 -0.51 -3.84 8.02
N ILE A 183 0.56 -3.22 7.51
CA ILE A 183 0.72 -2.91 6.08
C ILE A 183 1.84 -3.76 5.50
N SER A 184 1.53 -4.53 4.45
CA SER A 184 2.53 -5.40 3.80
C SER A 184 2.22 -5.66 2.35
N GLU A 185 3.21 -6.09 1.56
CA GLU A 185 3.02 -6.48 0.14
C GLU A 185 2.45 -5.32 -0.69
N ILE A 186 3.16 -4.19 -0.67
CA ILE A 186 2.81 -2.97 -1.39
C ILE A 186 3.79 -2.78 -2.53
N MET A 187 3.31 -2.71 -3.77
CA MET A 187 4.13 -2.50 -4.94
C MET A 187 3.79 -1.17 -5.61
N TYR A 188 4.81 -0.36 -5.83
CA TYR A 188 4.78 0.83 -6.68
C TYR A 188 5.66 0.55 -7.90
N ARG A 189 5.10 0.68 -9.11
CA ARG A 189 5.80 0.37 -10.35
C ARG A 189 5.56 1.41 -11.44
N ASN A 190 6.61 1.86 -12.12
CA ASN A 190 6.52 2.84 -13.21
C ASN A 190 5.74 4.09 -12.76
N VAL A 191 6.22 4.72 -11.69
CA VAL A 191 5.63 5.97 -11.16
C VAL A 191 6.56 7.12 -11.53
N THR A 192 6.04 8.09 -12.27
CA THR A 192 6.85 9.21 -12.78
C THR A 192 6.13 10.54 -12.59
N GLY A 193 6.83 11.64 -12.41
CA GLY A 193 6.20 12.96 -12.38
C GLY A 193 6.86 13.99 -11.48
N THR A 194 6.13 15.08 -11.23
CA THR A 194 6.62 16.17 -10.38
C THR A 194 5.92 16.23 -9.03
N THR A 195 6.68 16.64 -8.00
CA THR A 195 6.18 16.90 -6.65
C THR A 195 6.25 18.39 -6.27
N LYS A 196 5.38 18.82 -5.35
CA LYS A 196 5.47 20.14 -4.69
C LYS A 196 6.20 20.09 -3.33
N SER A 197 6.18 18.94 -2.63
CA SER A 197 6.89 18.76 -1.36
C SER A 197 8.35 18.36 -1.58
N ALA A 198 9.18 18.53 -0.55
CA ALA A 198 10.53 17.94 -0.53
C ALA A 198 10.46 16.41 -0.49
N GLU A 199 9.66 15.85 0.43
CA GLU A 199 9.42 14.41 0.55
C GLU A 199 8.49 13.92 -0.56
N ALA A 200 9.05 13.47 -1.69
CA ALA A 200 8.27 12.87 -2.78
C ALA A 200 7.71 11.50 -2.39
N MET A 201 8.44 10.77 -1.54
CA MET A 201 8.04 9.48 -1.00
C MET A 201 8.13 9.53 0.53
N LYS A 202 7.05 9.16 1.21
CA LYS A 202 6.98 9.16 2.67
C LYS A 202 6.38 7.85 3.19
N PHE A 203 7.17 7.08 3.93
CA PHE A 203 6.75 5.82 4.55
C PHE A 203 6.81 5.95 6.08
N ALA A 204 5.78 6.53 6.68
CA ALA A 204 5.68 6.72 8.12
C ALA A 204 4.89 5.56 8.75
N CYS A 205 5.61 4.54 9.21
CA CYS A 205 5.03 3.32 9.77
C CYS A 205 5.27 3.22 11.27
N SER A 206 4.45 2.41 11.95
CA SER A 206 4.47 2.20 13.39
C SER A 206 5.69 1.39 13.83
N ASP A 207 6.35 1.80 14.91
CA ASP A 207 7.53 1.09 15.43
C ASP A 207 7.23 -0.30 15.99
N THR A 208 5.98 -0.52 16.43
CA THR A 208 5.47 -1.77 16.96
C THR A 208 4.82 -2.65 15.89
N VAL A 209 4.34 -2.06 14.80
CA VAL A 209 3.76 -2.78 13.65
C VAL A 209 4.34 -2.21 12.34
N PRO A 210 5.64 -2.47 12.07
CA PRO A 210 6.34 -1.89 10.93
C PRO A 210 5.73 -2.34 9.59
N CYS A 211 5.85 -1.47 8.58
CA CYS A 211 5.51 -1.84 7.21
C CYS A 211 6.57 -2.80 6.64
N SER A 212 6.15 -3.77 5.85
CA SER A 212 7.05 -4.79 5.28
C SER A 212 6.74 -5.08 3.83
N ASN A 213 7.73 -5.61 3.09
CA ASN A 213 7.58 -5.98 1.68
C ASN A 213 7.03 -4.82 0.82
N ILE A 214 7.56 -3.60 1.04
CA ILE A 214 7.37 -2.47 0.12
C ILE A 214 8.33 -2.66 -1.05
N VAL A 215 7.81 -2.60 -2.27
CA VAL A 215 8.58 -2.80 -3.49
C VAL A 215 8.47 -1.56 -4.35
N LEU A 216 9.61 -0.94 -4.66
CA LEU A 216 9.72 0.18 -5.58
C LEU A 216 10.36 -0.29 -6.89
N SER A 217 9.73 0.04 -8.02
CA SER A 217 10.26 -0.31 -9.33
C SER A 217 10.06 0.82 -10.32
N ASN A 218 11.14 1.33 -10.92
CA ASN A 218 11.08 2.41 -11.91
C ASN A 218 10.27 3.62 -11.39
N ILE A 219 10.72 4.18 -10.27
CA ILE A 219 10.18 5.40 -9.68
C ILE A 219 11.07 6.57 -10.10
N ASN A 220 10.46 7.64 -10.62
CA ASN A 220 11.16 8.87 -10.95
C ASN A 220 10.29 10.10 -10.63
N LEU A 221 10.48 10.64 -9.43
CA LEU A 221 9.72 11.76 -8.88
C LEU A 221 10.69 12.86 -8.46
N GLU A 222 10.42 14.09 -8.87
CA GLU A 222 11.28 15.23 -8.55
C GLU A 222 10.48 16.53 -8.45
N LYS A 223 11.00 17.51 -7.72
CA LYS A 223 10.50 18.88 -7.84
C LYS A 223 10.95 19.48 -9.18
N LYS A 224 10.39 20.62 -9.56
CA LYS A 224 10.78 21.35 -10.79
C LYS A 224 12.25 21.77 -10.81
N ASP A 225 12.89 21.89 -9.65
CA ASP A 225 14.31 22.18 -9.50
C ASP A 225 15.20 20.92 -9.47
N GLY A 226 14.63 19.73 -9.68
CA GLY A 226 15.31 18.44 -9.66
C GLY A 226 15.55 17.87 -8.26
N THR A 227 15.13 18.55 -7.19
CA THR A 227 15.29 18.06 -5.82
C THR A 227 14.12 17.19 -5.38
N ALA A 228 14.38 16.11 -4.66
CA ALA A 228 13.35 15.32 -3.98
C ALA A 228 14.01 14.40 -2.94
N GLU A 229 13.25 14.04 -1.92
CA GLU A 229 13.69 13.22 -0.80
C GLU A 229 12.72 12.06 -0.54
N THR A 230 13.26 11.01 0.09
CA THR A 230 12.47 9.90 0.64
C THR A 230 12.59 9.90 2.15
N TYR A 231 11.44 9.82 2.83
CA TYR A 231 11.37 9.61 4.27
C TYR A 231 10.90 8.18 4.57
N CYS A 232 11.56 7.51 5.51
CA CYS A 232 11.13 6.23 6.07
C CYS A 232 11.14 6.26 7.60
N ASN A 233 10.13 5.68 8.23
CA ASN A 233 10.13 5.29 9.64
C ASN A 233 9.53 3.88 9.75
N SER A 234 10.27 2.95 10.34
CA SER A 234 9.79 1.58 10.60
C SER A 234 9.16 0.90 9.38
N ALA A 235 9.80 1.07 8.22
CA ALA A 235 9.33 0.57 6.93
C ALA A 235 10.44 -0.21 6.22
N GLN A 236 10.13 -1.44 5.81
CA GLN A 236 11.09 -2.33 5.14
C GLN A 236 10.65 -2.64 3.71
N GLY A 237 11.61 -2.61 2.80
CA GLY A 237 11.39 -2.86 1.39
C GLY A 237 12.66 -2.89 0.58
N PHE A 238 12.51 -2.93 -0.74
CA PHE A 238 13.63 -2.80 -1.67
C PHE A 238 13.19 -2.13 -2.97
N GLY A 239 14.16 -1.50 -3.63
CA GLY A 239 14.01 -0.90 -4.95
C GLY A 239 14.73 -1.72 -6.02
N TYR A 240 14.22 -1.71 -7.26
CA TYR A 240 14.97 -2.16 -8.43
C TYR A 240 14.65 -1.34 -9.68
N GLY A 241 15.61 -1.25 -10.59
CA GLY A 241 15.55 -0.29 -11.71
C GLY A 241 15.84 1.13 -11.22
N ILE A 242 15.27 2.14 -11.88
CA ILE A 242 15.44 3.54 -11.48
C ILE A 242 14.58 3.79 -10.22
N VAL A 243 15.17 4.33 -9.16
CA VAL A 243 14.43 4.80 -7.97
C VAL A 243 14.98 6.18 -7.61
N HIS A 244 14.27 7.21 -8.07
CA HIS A 244 14.55 8.62 -7.78
C HIS A 244 13.30 9.27 -7.18
N PRO A 245 13.38 9.93 -6.00
CA PRO A 245 14.57 10.00 -5.15
C PRO A 245 14.99 8.64 -4.58
N ALA A 246 16.25 8.52 -4.15
CA ALA A 246 16.77 7.27 -3.57
C ALA A 246 15.98 6.91 -2.30
N ALA A 247 15.80 5.61 -2.05
CA ALA A 247 14.97 5.09 -0.96
C ALA A 247 15.75 4.08 -0.07
N ASP A 248 17.04 4.37 0.16
CA ASP A 248 17.96 3.48 0.89
C ASP A 248 17.47 3.18 2.31
N CYS A 249 16.69 4.09 2.91
CA CYS A 249 16.03 3.91 4.21
C CYS A 249 15.00 2.77 4.26
N LEU A 250 14.58 2.20 3.13
CA LEU A 250 13.76 0.98 3.12
C LEU A 250 14.59 -0.29 3.34
N SER A 251 15.90 -0.21 3.11
CA SER A 251 16.84 -1.32 3.27
C SER A 251 17.56 -1.32 4.62
N SER A 252 17.50 -0.21 5.37
CA SER A 252 18.11 -0.14 6.70
C SER A 252 17.34 -1.04 7.67
N HIS A 253 17.99 -2.12 8.09
CA HIS A 253 17.56 -2.97 9.18
C HIS A 253 17.74 -2.21 10.51
N ASP A 254 16.90 -1.21 10.78
CA ASP A 254 16.79 -0.63 12.11
C ASP A 254 16.01 -1.57 13.03
N LYS A 255 16.64 -2.71 13.34
CA LYS A 255 16.48 -3.61 14.49
C LYS A 255 17.37 -4.83 14.24
N ASP A 256 18.59 -4.71 14.74
CA ASP A 256 19.48 -5.77 15.23
C ASP A 256 19.14 -7.19 14.75
N PHE A 257 19.58 -7.51 13.53
CA PHE A 257 19.87 -8.90 13.20
C PHE A 257 21.33 -9.08 13.57
N SER A 258 21.59 -9.68 14.74
CA SER A 258 22.91 -10.19 15.06
C SER A 258 23.31 -11.15 13.94
N MET A 259 24.22 -10.70 13.08
CA MET A 259 25.03 -11.58 12.28
C MET A 259 25.75 -12.47 13.29
N VAL A 260 25.31 -13.73 13.42
CA VAL A 260 26.20 -14.75 13.94
C VAL A 260 27.37 -14.79 12.97
N ASP A 261 28.50 -14.30 13.45
CA ASP A 261 29.75 -14.27 12.72
C ASP A 261 30.06 -15.70 12.26
N GLN A 262 30.08 -15.95 10.96
CA GLN A 262 30.37 -17.26 10.37
C GLN A 262 31.87 -17.62 10.45
N THR A 263 32.62 -17.02 11.37
CA THR A 263 34.04 -17.28 11.59
C THR A 263 34.36 -18.11 12.84
N GLU A 264 33.36 -18.53 13.64
CA GLU A 264 33.60 -19.40 14.81
C GLU A 264 33.14 -20.87 14.66
N ILE A 265 32.64 -21.31 13.50
CA ILE A 265 32.22 -22.73 13.29
C ILE A 265 33.36 -23.60 12.69
N ALA A 266 34.56 -23.04 12.52
CA ALA A 266 35.71 -23.76 11.96
C ALA A 266 36.85 -23.95 12.97
N GLN A 267 36.55 -24.39 14.20
CA GLN A 267 37.60 -24.86 15.13
C GLN A 267 37.28 -26.15 15.90
N ASP A 268 36.10 -26.76 15.74
CA ASP A 268 35.72 -27.95 16.51
C ASP A 268 35.74 -29.27 15.72
N TYR A 269 36.36 -29.29 14.53
CA TYR A 269 36.42 -30.48 13.68
C TYR A 269 37.84 -30.80 13.18
N VAL A 270 38.84 -30.83 14.06
CA VAL A 270 40.04 -31.66 13.83
C VAL A 270 40.63 -32.13 15.18
N THR A 271 40.84 -33.45 15.26
CA THR A 271 41.58 -34.25 16.26
C THR A 271 40.80 -34.93 17.40
N ASP A 272 40.15 -36.04 17.08
CA ASP A 272 40.30 -37.26 17.89
C ASP A 272 40.51 -38.45 16.93
N GLU A 273 41.75 -38.60 16.45
CA GLU A 273 42.20 -39.74 15.62
C GLU A 273 42.71 -40.90 16.48
N THR A 274 42.16 -41.13 17.68
CA THR A 274 42.65 -42.20 18.57
C THR A 274 41.65 -43.27 19.00
N GLU A 275 40.38 -43.21 18.56
CA GLU A 275 39.38 -44.24 18.90
C GLU A 275 38.81 -45.06 17.72
N ILE A 276 39.50 -45.11 16.57
CA ILE A 276 39.08 -45.97 15.42
C ILE A 276 40.13 -47.05 15.09
N ALA A 277 40.85 -47.55 16.09
CA ALA A 277 41.84 -48.63 15.90
C ALA A 277 41.57 -49.92 16.71
N GLU A 278 40.53 -50.00 17.53
CA GLU A 278 40.27 -51.20 18.38
C GLU A 278 39.03 -52.03 18.01
N LEU A 279 38.41 -51.81 16.85
CA LEU A 279 37.26 -52.62 16.39
C LEU A 279 37.49 -53.36 15.07
N ALA A 280 38.72 -53.38 14.54
CA ALA A 280 39.06 -54.01 13.27
C ALA A 280 39.84 -55.33 13.38
N GLU A 281 39.82 -56.00 14.54
CA GLU A 281 40.32 -57.37 14.69
C GLU A 281 39.36 -58.22 15.54
N SER A 282 38.21 -58.59 14.99
CA SER A 282 37.49 -59.79 15.43
C SER A 282 36.41 -60.18 14.44
N SER A 283 36.49 -61.41 13.95
CA SER A 283 35.49 -62.18 13.19
C SER A 283 35.44 -62.02 11.67
N SER A 284 36.50 -62.51 11.03
CA SER A 284 36.35 -63.36 9.84
C SER A 284 35.54 -64.63 10.17
N GLU A 285 34.48 -64.90 9.41
CA GLU A 285 34.06 -66.21 8.84
C GLU A 285 32.55 -66.27 8.64
N ALA A 286 32.11 -66.33 7.37
CA ALA A 286 31.21 -67.34 6.81
C ALA A 286 30.53 -66.82 5.53
N ILE A 287 30.80 -67.56 4.47
CA ILE A 287 30.27 -67.47 3.10
C ILE A 287 28.83 -68.02 3.06
N VAL A 288 27.96 -67.50 2.17
CA VAL A 288 27.19 -68.25 1.14
C VAL A 288 26.15 -67.33 0.44
N HIS A 289 26.15 -67.43 -0.89
CA HIS A 289 25.20 -66.94 -1.92
C HIS A 289 23.69 -67.01 -1.54
N THR A 290 22.77 -66.23 -2.12
CA THR A 290 22.23 -66.39 -3.49
C THR A 290 21.25 -65.24 -3.85
N GLU A 291 21.09 -65.05 -5.17
CA GLU A 291 20.32 -64.06 -5.93
C GLU A 291 18.80 -63.96 -5.65
N LEU A 292 18.25 -62.74 -5.67
CA LEU A 292 17.28 -62.17 -6.66
C LEU A 292 16.79 -60.80 -6.19
#